data_AF-A0A7C6R2G3-F1
#
_entry.id   AF-A0A7C6R2G3-F1
#
_cell.length_a   1.000
_cell.length_b   1.000
_cell.length_c   1.000
_cell.angle_alpha   90.00
_cell.angle_beta   90.00
_cell.angle_gamma   90.00
#
_symmetry.space_group_name_H-M   'P 1'
#
loop_
_entity.id
_entity.type
_entity.pdbx_description
1 polymer ?
#
loop_
_entity_poly.entity_id
_entity_poly.type
_entity_poly.pdbx_seq_one_letter_code
_entity_poly.pdbx_strand_id
1 'polypeptide(L)'
;MISKEEKEIILDFVFKDQDTLRMVLVAGAVYDEIRKKIIVSFSELLENEIKKFLDNKWLIDNILKERPLERYACFGVRKKEWGERYGIYIEAQGTGAKEFIIGILKKPEAPQINELKELLDNKCGQGNSHEWWVWYRKVDEHYKSWDDEHVLVEMYFKNEEHINYFKEEILKIKELASDLIDKAVRSL
;
A
#
# COMPACT_ATOMS: atom_id res chain seq x y z
N MET A 1 -18.43 -10.26 -5.40
CA MET A 1 -19.13 -11.42 -4.79
C MET A 1 -19.58 -12.31 -5.93
N ILE A 2 -19.07 -13.54 -6.03
CA ILE A 2 -19.38 -14.45 -7.14
C ILE A 2 -20.87 -14.84 -7.07
N SER A 3 -21.59 -14.70 -8.19
CA SER A 3 -23.00 -15.05 -8.31
C SER A 3 -23.22 -16.57 -8.17
N LYS A 4 -24.47 -16.97 -7.95
CA LYS A 4 -24.81 -18.40 -7.84
C LYS A 4 -24.53 -19.13 -9.17
N GLU A 5 -24.88 -18.51 -10.28
CA GLU A 5 -24.67 -19.07 -11.63
C GLU A 5 -23.18 -19.23 -11.94
N GLU A 6 -22.35 -18.23 -11.63
CA GLU A 6 -20.89 -18.34 -11.80
C GLU A 6 -20.29 -19.45 -10.92
N LYS A 7 -20.78 -19.61 -9.69
CA LYS A 7 -20.34 -20.71 -8.81
C LYS A 7 -20.68 -22.07 -9.41
N GLU A 8 -21.88 -22.26 -9.94
CA GLU A 8 -22.30 -23.53 -10.56
C GLU A 8 -21.43 -23.84 -11.78
N ILE A 9 -21.18 -22.85 -12.65
CA ILE A 9 -20.28 -23.00 -13.81
C ILE A 9 -18.86 -23.41 -13.39
N ILE A 10 -18.32 -22.78 -12.36
CA ILE A 10 -16.98 -23.11 -11.83
C ILE A 10 -16.95 -24.53 -11.29
N LEU A 11 -17.98 -24.95 -10.54
CA LEU A 11 -18.05 -26.30 -9.98
C LEU A 11 -18.15 -27.35 -11.09
N ASP A 12 -19.00 -27.14 -12.09
CA ASP A 12 -19.14 -28.03 -13.24
C ASP A 12 -17.81 -28.15 -14.01
N PHE A 13 -17.08 -27.05 -14.16
CA PHE A 13 -15.73 -27.06 -14.74
C PHE A 13 -14.75 -27.86 -13.88
N VAL A 14 -14.68 -27.59 -12.57
CA VAL A 14 -13.74 -28.24 -11.64
C VAL A 14 -13.95 -29.74 -11.58
N PHE A 15 -15.21 -30.21 -11.60
CA PHE A 15 -15.55 -31.63 -11.52
C PHE A 15 -15.70 -32.33 -12.87
N LYS A 16 -15.36 -31.66 -13.97
CA LYS A 16 -15.43 -32.24 -15.33
C LYS A 16 -14.55 -33.48 -15.49
N ASP A 17 -13.34 -33.45 -14.93
CA ASP A 17 -12.38 -34.55 -14.98
C ASP A 17 -11.33 -34.47 -13.85
N GLN A 18 -10.60 -35.58 -13.67
CA GLN A 18 -9.62 -35.74 -12.60
C GLN A 18 -8.47 -34.72 -12.68
N ASP A 19 -8.01 -34.40 -13.89
CA ASP A 19 -6.86 -33.51 -14.08
C ASP A 19 -7.22 -32.05 -13.74
N THR A 20 -8.42 -31.63 -14.13
CA THR A 20 -8.95 -30.31 -13.78
C THR A 20 -9.12 -30.14 -12.27
N LEU A 21 -9.74 -31.12 -11.60
CA LEU A 21 -9.87 -31.10 -10.14
C LEU A 21 -8.50 -31.05 -9.45
N ARG A 22 -7.55 -31.88 -9.89
CA ARG A 22 -6.18 -31.89 -9.35
C ARG A 22 -5.50 -30.53 -9.52
N MET A 23 -5.64 -29.91 -10.69
CA MET A 23 -5.05 -28.60 -10.97
C MET A 23 -5.61 -27.52 -10.03
N VAL A 24 -6.93 -27.46 -9.86
CA VAL A 24 -7.58 -26.47 -8.99
C VAL A 24 -7.19 -26.67 -7.53
N LEU A 25 -7.12 -27.93 -7.05
CA LEU A 25 -6.66 -28.22 -5.69
C LEU A 25 -5.21 -27.79 -5.46
N VAL A 26 -4.32 -28.05 -6.42
CA VAL A 26 -2.92 -27.60 -6.35
C VAL A 26 -2.84 -26.07 -6.38
N ALA A 27 -3.61 -25.41 -7.26
CA ALA A 27 -3.66 -23.96 -7.34
C ALA A 27 -4.16 -23.33 -6.03
N GLY A 28 -5.20 -23.90 -5.42
CA GLY A 28 -5.70 -23.48 -4.10
C GLY A 28 -4.65 -23.65 -2.99
N ALA A 29 -3.86 -24.73 -3.04
CA ALA A 29 -2.80 -24.99 -2.06
C ALA A 29 -1.62 -24.00 -2.15
N VAL A 30 -1.44 -23.32 -3.28
CA VAL A 30 -0.37 -22.31 -3.49
C VAL A 30 -0.90 -20.89 -3.67
N TYR A 31 -2.18 -20.65 -3.35
CA TYR A 31 -2.83 -19.37 -3.62
C TYR A 31 -2.15 -18.21 -2.88
N ASP A 32 -1.72 -18.42 -1.63
CA ASP A 32 -1.01 -17.41 -0.86
C ASP A 32 0.34 -17.05 -1.49
N GLU A 33 1.06 -18.03 -2.03
CA GLU A 33 2.32 -17.84 -2.76
C GLU A 33 2.10 -17.04 -4.04
N ILE A 34 1.00 -17.29 -4.76
CA ILE A 34 0.62 -16.50 -5.94
C ILE A 34 0.39 -15.04 -5.53
N ARG A 35 -0.42 -14.80 -4.49
CA ARG A 35 -0.71 -13.43 -3.99
C ARG A 35 0.56 -12.71 -3.55
N LYS A 36 1.41 -13.38 -2.76
CA LYS A 36 2.71 -12.86 -2.32
C LYS A 36 3.54 -12.41 -3.52
N LYS A 37 3.65 -13.26 -4.54
CA LYS A 37 4.44 -12.95 -5.74
C LYS A 37 3.90 -11.74 -6.50
N ILE A 38 2.58 -11.63 -6.65
CA ILE A 38 1.94 -10.47 -7.30
C ILE A 38 2.24 -9.19 -6.52
N ILE A 39 2.00 -9.19 -5.21
CA ILE A 39 2.19 -8.01 -4.35
C ILE A 39 3.66 -7.58 -4.31
N VAL A 40 4.60 -8.54 -4.17
CA VAL A 40 6.04 -8.25 -4.17
C VAL A 40 6.44 -7.62 -5.50
N SER A 41 6.05 -8.23 -6.62
CA SER A 41 6.38 -7.71 -7.96
C SER A 41 5.83 -6.31 -8.16
N PHE A 42 4.58 -6.07 -7.75
CA PHE A 42 3.96 -4.74 -7.80
C PHE A 42 4.72 -3.72 -6.93
N SER A 43 5.07 -4.09 -5.69
CA SER A 43 5.79 -3.20 -4.77
C SER A 43 7.19 -2.82 -5.29
N GLU A 44 7.85 -3.73 -6.01
CA GLU A 44 9.15 -3.49 -6.65
C GLU A 44 9.03 -2.54 -7.84
N LEU A 45 7.98 -2.70 -8.65
CA LEU A 45 7.69 -1.75 -9.73
C LEU A 45 7.38 -0.36 -9.18
N LEU A 46 6.56 -0.26 -8.14
CA LEU A 46 6.27 1.00 -7.45
C LEU A 46 7.54 1.65 -6.89
N GLU A 47 8.41 0.86 -6.25
CA GLU A 47 9.73 1.31 -5.77
C GLU A 47 10.57 1.91 -6.90
N ASN A 48 10.69 1.18 -8.01
CA ASN A 48 11.49 1.59 -9.16
C ASN A 48 10.94 2.88 -9.80
N GLU A 49 9.63 3.03 -9.89
CA GLU A 49 9.01 4.25 -10.42
C GLU A 49 9.19 5.45 -9.49
N ILE A 50 8.93 5.29 -8.18
CA ILE A 50 9.08 6.38 -7.21
C ILE A 50 10.54 6.83 -7.11
N LYS A 51 11.50 5.90 -7.13
CA LYS A 51 12.93 6.20 -7.03
C LYS A 51 13.42 7.19 -8.06
N LYS A 52 12.78 7.28 -9.24
CA LYS A 52 13.11 8.26 -10.29
C LYS A 52 12.84 9.72 -9.87
N PHE A 53 11.99 9.94 -8.88
CA PHE A 53 11.57 11.26 -8.38
C PHE A 53 12.16 11.62 -7.02
N LEU A 54 13.02 10.75 -6.49
CA LEU A 54 13.66 10.93 -5.20
C LEU A 54 15.15 11.24 -5.40
N ASP A 55 15.62 12.29 -4.73
CA ASP A 55 17.06 12.56 -4.65
C ASP A 55 17.74 11.64 -3.61
N ASN A 56 19.06 11.77 -3.49
CA ASN A 56 19.86 10.95 -2.58
C ASN A 56 19.59 11.21 -1.07
N LYS A 57 18.74 12.17 -0.72
CA LYS A 57 18.35 12.46 0.67
C LYS A 57 17.18 11.59 1.12
N TRP A 58 16.49 10.91 0.21
CA TRP A 58 15.37 10.05 0.53
C TRP A 58 15.79 8.59 0.65
N LEU A 59 15.06 7.85 1.48
CA LEU A 59 15.11 6.41 1.66
C LEU A 59 13.73 5.84 1.31
N ILE A 60 13.73 4.63 0.76
CA ILE A 60 12.52 3.85 0.52
C ILE A 60 12.51 2.68 1.51
N ASP A 61 11.40 2.52 2.22
CA ASP A 61 11.15 1.39 3.10
C ASP A 61 10.07 0.53 2.44
N ASN A 62 10.39 -0.72 2.07
CA ASN A 62 9.49 -1.60 1.34
C ASN A 62 9.34 -2.95 2.05
N ILE A 63 8.55 -2.93 3.12
CA ILE A 63 8.27 -4.10 3.96
C ILE A 63 7.37 -5.12 3.22
N LEU A 64 6.63 -4.67 2.21
CA LEU A 64 5.83 -5.53 1.34
C LEU A 64 6.67 -6.56 0.56
N LYS A 65 8.00 -6.36 0.38
CA LYS A 65 8.88 -7.39 -0.21
C LYS A 65 9.09 -8.60 0.70
N GLU A 66 9.11 -8.36 2.01
CA GLU A 66 9.47 -9.38 3.01
C GLU A 66 8.24 -10.11 3.52
N ARG A 67 7.16 -9.35 3.77
CA ARG A 67 5.94 -9.85 4.42
C ARG A 67 4.67 -9.26 3.82
N PRO A 68 4.39 -9.50 2.53
CA PRO A 68 3.34 -8.81 1.77
C PRO A 68 1.92 -9.03 2.31
N LEU A 69 1.65 -10.13 3.04
CA LEU A 69 0.32 -10.46 3.55
C LEU A 69 0.12 -10.09 5.03
N GLU A 70 1.16 -9.60 5.71
CA GLU A 70 1.04 -9.25 7.13
C GLU A 70 0.27 -7.95 7.34
N ARG A 71 -0.40 -7.85 8.48
CA ARG A 71 -0.92 -6.58 8.97
C ARG A 71 0.26 -5.63 9.23
N TYR A 72 0.08 -4.37 8.88
CA TYR A 72 1.11 -3.32 8.93
C TYR A 72 2.27 -3.54 7.96
N ALA A 73 2.14 -4.45 6.99
CA ALA A 73 3.03 -4.44 5.84
C ALA A 73 2.86 -3.11 5.10
N CYS A 74 3.99 -2.46 4.81
CA CYS A 74 3.98 -1.09 4.31
C CYS A 74 4.99 -0.87 3.18
N PHE A 75 4.71 0.17 2.40
CA PHE A 75 5.63 0.79 1.47
C PHE A 75 5.67 2.28 1.78
N GLY A 76 6.85 2.87 1.84
CA GLY A 76 6.95 4.30 2.13
C GLY A 76 8.28 4.92 1.82
N VAL A 77 8.32 6.24 1.97
CA VAL A 77 9.50 7.06 1.74
C VAL A 77 9.72 8.02 2.89
N ARG A 78 10.98 8.30 3.21
CA ARG A 78 11.36 9.27 4.25
C ARG A 78 12.67 9.93 3.93
N LYS A 79 12.89 11.17 4.39
CA LYS A 79 14.21 11.78 4.32
C LYS A 79 15.14 11.18 5.37
N LYS A 80 16.43 11.06 5.03
CA LYS A 80 17.50 10.63 5.94
C LYS A 80 17.54 11.47 7.21
N GLU A 81 17.38 12.80 7.08
CA GLU A 81 17.40 13.75 8.21
C GLU A 81 16.23 13.56 9.19
N TRP A 82 15.10 13.03 8.72
CA TRP A 82 13.97 12.73 9.61
C TRP A 82 14.27 11.56 10.54
N GLY A 83 15.27 10.73 10.21
CA GLY A 83 15.55 9.48 10.91
C GLY A 83 14.37 8.53 10.75
N GLU A 84 13.96 7.88 11.84
CA GLU A 84 12.74 7.07 11.87
C GLU A 84 11.53 7.84 12.42
N ARG A 85 11.66 9.14 12.73
CA ARG A 85 10.61 9.90 13.43
C ARG A 85 9.37 10.12 12.57
N TYR A 86 9.56 10.28 11.26
CA TYR A 86 8.50 10.53 10.29
C TYR A 86 8.79 9.81 8.98
N GLY A 87 7.72 9.45 8.27
CA GLY A 87 7.79 9.06 6.87
C GLY A 87 6.40 9.00 6.25
N ILE A 88 6.37 8.89 4.94
CA ILE A 88 5.14 8.84 4.14
C ILE A 88 4.93 7.39 3.76
N TYR A 89 3.85 6.78 4.23
CA TYR A 89 3.62 5.34 4.08
C TYR A 89 2.24 5.04 3.56
N ILE A 90 2.18 3.99 2.75
CA ILE A 90 1.02 3.15 2.50
C ILE A 90 1.14 1.94 3.43
N GLU A 91 0.11 1.66 4.22
CA GLU A 91 0.15 0.59 5.23
C GLU A 91 -1.14 -0.24 5.23
N ALA A 92 -1.00 -1.57 5.17
CA ALA A 92 -2.12 -2.49 5.29
C ALA A 92 -2.66 -2.50 6.73
N GLN A 93 -3.92 -2.08 6.93
CA GLN A 93 -4.54 -2.13 8.27
C GLN A 93 -5.13 -3.50 8.60
N GLY A 94 -5.41 -4.33 7.59
CA GLY A 94 -5.91 -5.69 7.76
C GLY A 94 -4.91 -6.75 7.30
N THR A 95 -5.00 -7.95 7.89
CA THR A 95 -4.26 -9.12 7.44
C THR A 95 -4.69 -9.53 6.03
N GLY A 96 -3.71 -9.92 5.20
CA GLY A 96 -3.93 -10.29 3.80
C GLY A 96 -3.73 -9.15 2.81
N ALA A 97 -3.00 -8.09 3.18
CA ALA A 97 -2.77 -6.90 2.35
C ALA A 97 -4.07 -6.16 2.00
N LYS A 98 -4.80 -5.71 3.02
CA LYS A 98 -6.09 -5.04 2.83
C LYS A 98 -6.29 -3.85 3.75
N GLU A 99 -7.32 -3.08 3.43
CA GLU A 99 -7.70 -1.86 4.14
C GLU A 99 -6.54 -0.86 4.18
N PHE A 100 -5.86 -0.68 3.04
CA PHE A 100 -4.73 0.22 2.96
C PHE A 100 -5.10 1.65 3.35
N ILE A 101 -4.25 2.25 4.15
CA ILE A 101 -4.24 3.69 4.42
C ILE A 101 -2.98 4.30 3.85
N ILE A 102 -3.03 5.60 3.58
CA ILE A 102 -1.87 6.40 3.18
C ILE A 102 -1.79 7.66 4.03
N GLY A 103 -0.57 8.06 4.39
CA GLY A 103 -0.38 9.27 5.19
C GLY A 103 1.04 9.45 5.68
N ILE A 104 1.16 10.23 6.76
CA ILE A 104 2.43 10.53 7.43
C ILE A 104 2.48 9.78 8.74
N LEU A 105 3.22 8.68 8.74
CA LEU A 105 3.52 7.90 9.93
C LEU A 105 4.53 8.68 10.77
N LYS A 106 4.38 8.61 12.09
CA LYS A 106 5.31 9.14 13.07
C LYS A 106 5.58 8.14 14.18
N LYS A 107 6.76 8.24 14.80
CA LYS A 107 7.00 7.56 16.07
C LYS A 107 6.20 8.24 17.20
N PRO A 108 5.86 7.52 18.28
CA PRO A 108 5.10 8.09 19.39
C PRO A 108 5.78 9.32 20.01
N GLU A 109 7.12 9.30 20.08
CA GLU A 109 7.93 10.37 20.66
C GLU A 109 8.07 11.58 19.72
N ALA A 110 7.76 11.42 18.44
CA ALA A 110 7.81 12.51 17.48
C ALA A 110 6.56 13.41 17.64
N PRO A 111 6.73 14.75 17.68
CA PRO A 111 5.63 15.66 17.94
C PRO A 111 4.57 15.59 16.84
N GLN A 112 3.32 15.83 17.23
CA GLN A 112 2.24 16.06 16.28
C GLN A 112 2.45 17.42 15.60
N ILE A 113 2.30 17.46 14.27
CA ILE A 113 2.44 18.69 13.48
C ILE A 113 1.03 19.12 13.03
N ASN A 114 0.32 19.86 13.88
CA ASN A 114 -1.09 20.22 13.62
C ASN A 114 -1.26 21.03 12.32
N GLU A 115 -0.35 21.99 12.07
CA GLU A 115 -0.31 22.78 10.83
C GLU A 115 -0.21 21.89 9.58
N LEU A 116 0.53 20.77 9.67
CA LEU A 116 0.65 19.80 8.57
C LEU A 116 -0.62 18.98 8.39
N LYS A 117 -1.28 18.59 9.48
CA LYS A 117 -2.58 17.92 9.41
C LYS A 117 -3.61 18.81 8.71
N GLU A 118 -3.71 20.07 9.12
CA GLU A 118 -4.63 21.05 8.52
C GLU A 118 -4.32 21.28 7.03
N LEU A 119 -3.05 21.37 6.66
CA LEU A 119 -2.64 21.48 5.27
C LEU A 119 -3.11 20.28 4.44
N LEU A 120 -2.93 19.06 4.96
CA LEU A 120 -3.31 17.82 4.26
C LEU A 120 -4.83 17.65 4.18
N ASP A 121 -5.57 17.98 5.24
CA ASP A 121 -7.04 17.97 5.20
C ASP A 121 -7.56 18.86 4.06
N ASN A 122 -6.96 20.04 3.89
CA ASN A 122 -7.35 21.01 2.86
C ASN A 122 -6.95 20.59 1.43
N LYS A 123 -5.84 19.87 1.26
CA LYS A 123 -5.26 19.57 -0.08
C LYS A 123 -5.47 18.14 -0.56
N CYS A 124 -5.68 17.22 0.37
CA CYS A 124 -5.81 15.78 0.12
C CYS A 124 -7.17 15.22 0.60
N GLY A 125 -8.03 16.08 1.15
CA GLY A 125 -9.32 15.69 1.72
C GLY A 125 -9.21 15.36 3.20
N GLN A 126 -10.36 15.33 3.88
CA GLN A 126 -10.44 15.10 5.31
C GLN A 126 -9.79 13.75 5.69
N GLY A 127 -8.81 13.79 6.58
CA GLY A 127 -8.15 12.61 7.14
C GLY A 127 -8.28 12.52 8.66
N ASN A 128 -7.72 11.45 9.19
CA ASN A 128 -7.66 11.12 10.61
C ASN A 128 -6.24 11.33 11.14
N SER A 129 -6.09 11.36 12.45
CA SER A 129 -4.79 11.46 13.13
C SER A 129 -4.84 10.76 14.48
N HIS A 130 -3.72 10.19 14.90
CA HIS A 130 -3.55 9.63 16.25
C HIS A 130 -2.06 9.53 16.61
N GLU A 131 -1.73 8.81 17.69
CA GLU A 131 -0.37 8.75 18.23
C GLU A 131 0.72 8.28 17.23
N TRP A 132 0.35 7.50 16.21
CA TRP A 132 1.26 6.97 15.18
C TRP A 132 1.17 7.70 13.84
N TRP A 133 0.15 8.54 13.62
CA TRP A 133 -0.06 9.20 12.34
C TRP A 133 -0.35 10.68 12.53
N VAL A 134 0.51 11.53 11.94
CA VAL A 134 0.24 12.97 11.87
C VAL A 134 -1.07 13.19 11.14
N TRP A 135 -1.23 12.49 10.02
CA TRP A 135 -2.41 12.49 9.19
C TRP A 135 -2.44 11.19 8.38
N TYR A 136 -3.63 10.63 8.17
CA TYR A 136 -3.83 9.53 7.23
C TYR A 136 -5.26 9.51 6.69
N ARG A 137 -5.43 8.91 5.52
CA ARG A 137 -6.74 8.56 4.97
C ARG A 137 -6.74 7.14 4.44
N LYS A 138 -7.93 6.55 4.25
CA LYS A 138 -8.06 5.34 3.45
C LYS A 138 -7.70 5.67 2.01
N VAL A 139 -6.98 4.76 1.35
CA VAL A 139 -6.81 4.84 -0.09
C VAL A 139 -8.15 4.62 -0.77
N ASP A 140 -8.26 5.01 -2.04
CA ASP A 140 -9.52 4.95 -2.76
C ASP A 140 -10.02 3.51 -2.85
N GLU A 141 -11.34 3.36 -2.89
CA GLU A 141 -12.04 2.07 -2.75
C GLU A 141 -11.51 0.98 -3.69
N HIS A 142 -11.12 1.36 -4.90
CA HIS A 142 -10.56 0.45 -5.91
C HIS A 142 -9.17 -0.10 -5.52
N TYR A 143 -8.36 0.65 -4.78
CA TYR A 143 -6.97 0.29 -4.46
C TYR A 143 -6.77 -0.23 -3.04
N LYS A 144 -7.84 -0.27 -2.21
CA LYS A 144 -7.72 -0.51 -0.77
C LYS A 144 -7.42 -1.96 -0.38
N SER A 145 -7.65 -2.92 -1.27
CA SER A 145 -7.68 -4.34 -0.96
C SER A 145 -6.93 -5.13 -2.01
N TRP A 146 -5.73 -5.61 -1.67
CA TRP A 146 -4.92 -6.49 -2.53
C TRP A 146 -5.20 -7.98 -2.21
N ASP A 147 -6.35 -8.26 -1.62
CA ASP A 147 -6.94 -9.59 -1.46
C ASP A 147 -8.10 -9.86 -2.43
N ASP A 148 -8.50 -8.86 -3.20
CA ASP A 148 -9.53 -8.96 -4.24
C ASP A 148 -8.93 -9.50 -5.55
N GLU A 149 -9.65 -10.42 -6.20
CA GLU A 149 -9.21 -11.07 -7.44
C GLU A 149 -8.98 -10.05 -8.57
N HIS A 150 -9.91 -9.11 -8.78
CA HIS A 150 -9.80 -8.13 -9.85
C HIS A 150 -8.60 -7.23 -9.65
N VAL A 151 -8.40 -6.75 -8.41
CA VAL A 151 -7.25 -5.92 -8.05
C VAL A 151 -5.93 -6.68 -8.25
N LEU A 152 -5.85 -7.94 -7.84
CA LEU A 152 -4.66 -8.78 -8.04
C LEU A 152 -4.33 -8.98 -9.53
N VAL A 153 -5.35 -9.22 -10.37
CA VAL A 153 -5.18 -9.35 -11.82
C VAL A 153 -4.69 -8.04 -12.43
N GLU A 154 -5.27 -6.91 -12.04
CA GLU A 154 -4.89 -5.58 -12.54
C GLU A 154 -3.48 -5.19 -12.09
N MET A 155 -3.13 -5.42 -10.82
CA MET A 155 -1.78 -5.21 -10.30
C MET A 155 -0.71 -6.02 -11.03
N TYR A 156 -1.06 -7.18 -11.61
CA TYR A 156 -0.10 -8.00 -12.33
C TYR A 156 -0.04 -7.67 -13.83
N PHE A 157 -1.18 -7.52 -14.50
CA PHE A 157 -1.26 -7.37 -15.95
C PHE A 157 -1.51 -5.94 -16.45
N LYS A 158 -2.07 -5.05 -15.62
CA LYS A 158 -2.46 -3.67 -15.96
C LYS A 158 -1.93 -2.67 -14.92
N ASN A 159 -0.69 -2.89 -14.49
CA ASN A 159 -0.15 -2.27 -13.28
C ASN A 159 0.10 -0.75 -13.37
N GLU A 160 0.11 -0.15 -14.57
CA GLU A 160 0.49 1.24 -14.78
C GLU A 160 -0.42 2.22 -14.02
N GLU A 161 -1.75 2.04 -14.11
CA GLU A 161 -2.71 2.90 -13.42
C GLU A 161 -2.58 2.78 -11.89
N HIS A 162 -2.42 1.56 -11.39
CA HIS A 162 -2.23 1.28 -9.97
C HIS A 162 -0.92 1.90 -9.44
N ILE A 163 0.19 1.74 -10.18
CA ILE A 163 1.48 2.33 -9.81
C ILE A 163 1.37 3.85 -9.81
N ASN A 164 0.74 4.44 -10.83
CA ASN A 164 0.59 5.88 -10.95
C ASN A 164 -0.23 6.45 -9.78
N TYR A 165 -1.33 5.82 -9.39
CA TYR A 165 -2.13 6.23 -8.24
C TYR A 165 -1.28 6.36 -6.97
N PHE A 166 -0.60 5.28 -6.55
CA PHE A 166 0.18 5.29 -5.31
C PHE A 166 1.39 6.22 -5.39
N LYS A 167 2.04 6.28 -6.54
CA LYS A 167 3.15 7.21 -6.80
C LYS A 167 2.71 8.66 -6.64
N GLU A 168 1.61 9.05 -7.27
CA GLU A 168 1.09 10.42 -7.22
C GLU A 168 0.69 10.81 -5.80
N GLU A 169 0.02 9.93 -5.07
CA GLU A 169 -0.35 10.19 -3.68
C GLU A 169 0.89 10.39 -2.78
N ILE A 170 1.90 9.53 -2.89
CA ILE A 170 3.15 9.67 -2.12
C ILE A 170 3.87 10.97 -2.48
N LEU A 171 4.00 11.27 -3.77
CA LEU A 171 4.71 12.47 -4.22
C LEU A 171 3.99 13.76 -3.83
N LYS A 172 2.65 13.76 -3.90
CA LYS A 172 1.83 14.88 -3.44
C LYS A 172 1.98 15.12 -1.95
N ILE A 173 1.90 14.08 -1.11
CA ILE A 173 2.12 14.21 0.33
C ILE A 173 3.56 14.68 0.60
N LYS A 174 4.54 14.14 -0.12
CA LYS A 174 5.95 14.57 -0.03
C LYS A 174 6.12 16.06 -0.29
N GLU A 175 5.51 16.58 -1.33
CA GLU A 175 5.60 18.00 -1.69
C GLU A 175 5.01 18.89 -0.58
N LEU A 176 3.84 18.52 -0.06
CA LEU A 176 3.14 19.31 0.97
C LEU A 176 3.80 19.23 2.34
N ALA A 177 4.38 18.07 2.69
CA ALA A 177 4.83 17.80 4.05
C ALA A 177 6.28 18.17 4.33
N SER A 178 7.11 18.21 3.28
CA SER A 178 8.56 18.19 3.44
C SER A 178 9.09 19.31 4.34
N ASP A 179 8.67 20.55 4.09
CA ASP A 179 9.22 21.72 4.80
C ASP A 179 8.76 21.79 6.26
N LEU A 180 7.50 21.39 6.53
CA LEU A 180 6.95 21.37 7.87
C LEU A 180 7.61 20.29 8.73
N ILE A 181 7.87 19.10 8.17
CA ILE A 181 8.61 18.05 8.88
C ILE A 181 10.08 18.47 9.06
N ASP A 182 10.73 19.05 8.05
CA ASP A 182 12.11 19.55 8.17
C ASP A 182 12.23 20.57 9.32
N LYS A 183 11.28 21.49 9.45
CA LYS A 183 11.23 22.47 10.54
C LYS A 183 11.04 21.78 11.90
N ALA A 184 10.10 20.85 12.00
CA ALA A 184 9.83 20.13 13.25
C ALA A 184 11.03 19.31 13.72
N VAL A 185 11.76 18.68 12.79
CA VAL A 185 12.94 17.88 13.10
C VAL A 185 14.13 18.74 13.56
N ARG A 186 14.29 19.95 13.02
CA ARG A 186 15.37 20.89 13.43
C ARG A 186 15.13 21.55 14.78
N SER A 187 13.89 21.60 15.24
CA SER A 187 13.52 22.18 16.54
C SER A 187 13.63 21.21 17.72
N LEU A 188 13.96 19.94 17.45
CA LEU A 188 14.21 18.88 18.44
C LEU A 188 15.70 18.80 18.76
#